data_AF-A0A2C9LDQ5-F1
#
_entry.id   AF-A0A2C9LDQ5-F1
#
_cell.length_a   1.000
_cell.length_b   1.000
_cell.length_c   1.000
_cell.angle_alpha   90.00
_cell.angle_beta   90.00
_cell.angle_gamma   90.00
#
_symmetry.space_group_name_H-M   'P 1'
#
loop_
_entity.id
_entity.type
_entity.pdbx_description
1 polymer ?
#
loop_
_entity_poly.entity_id
_entity_poly.type
_entity_poly.pdbx_seq_one_letter_code
_entity_poly.pdbx_strand_id
1 'polypeptide(L)'
;MSSNPIRCDCNNIDFIQWMVSSRAFDANFEGYMCQYQDSSYKRIQDSYDETLSRLSVQCADHSTIFLVVLSVTLLMVTTVAGAVMYRFRWRLRYLYYVAYLVVKKKTKDKGREANFLYDVFIAYASEDEEFILESLLP
;
A
#
# COMPACT_ATOMS: atom_id res chain seq x y z
N MET A 1 5.69 1.87 51.29
CA MET A 1 5.28 0.79 50.36
C MET A 1 6.49 0.12 49.69
N SER A 2 7.64 0.02 50.38
CA SER A 2 8.94 -0.45 49.83
C SER A 2 9.07 -1.96 49.63
N SER A 3 7.95 -2.70 49.66
CA SER A 3 7.95 -4.17 49.58
C SER A 3 7.05 -4.71 48.46
N ASN A 4 6.47 -3.83 47.63
CA ASN A 4 5.70 -4.21 46.46
C ASN A 4 6.41 -3.73 45.19
N PRO A 5 6.90 -4.63 44.33
CA PRO A 5 7.51 -4.24 43.07
C PRO A 5 6.45 -3.69 42.11
N ILE A 6 6.77 -2.56 41.48
CA ILE A 6 5.94 -1.94 40.45
C ILE A 6 6.19 -2.67 39.14
N ARG A 7 5.12 -2.97 38.39
CA ARG A 7 5.26 -3.58 37.06
C ARG A 7 5.75 -2.53 36.07
N CYS A 8 6.89 -2.81 35.46
CA CYS A 8 7.53 -1.98 34.45
C CYS A 8 7.36 -2.65 33.09
N ASP A 9 6.16 -2.50 32.55
CA ASP A 9 5.78 -2.95 31.23
C ASP A 9 5.04 -1.83 30.49
N CYS A 10 4.75 -2.08 29.21
CA CYS A 10 4.05 -1.12 28.37
C CYS A 10 2.63 -0.79 28.85
N ASN A 11 2.00 -1.64 29.66
CA ASN A 11 0.66 -1.38 30.16
C ASN A 11 0.68 -0.38 31.33
N ASN A 12 1.79 -0.34 32.08
CA ASN A 12 1.96 0.51 33.25
C ASN A 12 2.84 1.74 33.00
N ILE A 13 3.23 2.02 31.74
CA ILE A 13 4.11 3.14 31.38
C ILE A 13 3.53 4.49 31.82
N ASP A 14 2.23 4.72 31.61
CA ASP A 14 1.54 5.97 31.98
C ASP A 14 1.55 6.19 33.50
N PHE A 15 1.43 5.11 34.27
CA PHE A 15 1.48 5.16 35.73
C PHE A 15 2.88 5.54 36.22
N ILE A 16 3.93 4.97 35.62
CA ILE A 16 5.33 5.31 35.96
C ILE A 16 5.63 6.76 35.58
N GLN A 17 5.18 7.21 34.40
CA GLN A 17 5.34 8.60 33.97
C GLN A 17 4.61 9.58 34.91
N TRP A 18 3.39 9.23 35.32
CA TRP A 18 2.66 10.01 36.33
C TRP A 18 3.41 10.06 37.65
N MET A 19 3.92 8.93 38.15
CA MET A 19 4.70 8.87 39.39
C MET A 19 5.90 9.82 39.37
N VAL A 20 6.69 9.81 38.28
CA VAL A 20 7.86 10.68 38.13
C VAL A 20 7.47 12.15 38.06
N SER A 21 6.33 12.47 37.42
CA SER A 21 5.85 13.86 37.28
C SER A 21 5.15 14.41 38.53
N SER A 22 4.70 13.53 39.43
CA SER A 22 3.85 13.88 40.56
C SER A 22 4.67 14.21 41.79
N ARG A 23 4.28 15.27 42.52
CA ARG A 23 4.88 15.63 43.82
C ARG A 23 4.48 14.70 44.97
N ALA A 24 3.62 13.71 44.69
CA ALA A 24 3.18 12.73 45.68
C ALA A 24 4.24 11.69 46.02
N PHE A 25 5.29 11.56 45.19
CA PHE A 25 6.36 10.59 45.37
C PHE A 25 7.69 11.28 45.67
N ASP A 26 8.57 10.54 46.34
CA ASP A 26 9.93 10.99 46.59
C ASP A 26 10.74 10.98 45.29
N ALA A 27 11.55 12.02 45.07
CA ALA A 27 12.28 12.22 43.82
C ALA A 27 13.33 11.13 43.54
N ASN A 28 13.84 10.48 44.59
CA ASN A 28 14.90 9.48 44.47
C ASN A 28 14.35 8.05 44.35
N PHE A 29 13.04 7.87 44.60
CA PHE A 29 12.39 6.55 44.56
C PHE A 29 13.19 5.46 45.31
N GLU A 30 13.78 5.81 46.46
CA GLU A 30 14.62 4.88 47.22
C GLU A 30 13.81 3.69 47.74
N GLY A 31 14.32 2.48 47.51
CA GLY A 31 13.66 1.23 47.90
C GLY A 31 12.52 0.80 46.98
N TYR A 32 12.29 1.50 45.87
CA TYR A 32 11.36 1.02 44.84
C TYR A 32 11.99 -0.08 43.99
N MET A 33 11.16 -1.05 43.63
CA MET A 33 11.53 -2.16 42.78
C MET A 33 10.64 -2.19 41.55
N CYS A 34 11.20 -2.66 40.46
CA CYS A 34 10.62 -2.68 39.14
C CYS A 34 10.65 -4.12 38.64
N GLN A 35 9.47 -4.68 38.33
CA GLN A 35 9.30 -6.02 37.79
C GLN A 35 9.04 -5.93 36.28
N TYR A 36 9.92 -6.51 35.47
CA TYR A 36 9.76 -6.56 34.02
C TYR A 36 8.94 -7.77 33.57
N GLN A 37 8.54 -7.80 32.29
CA GLN A 37 7.74 -8.90 31.71
C GLN A 37 8.40 -10.27 31.87
N ASP A 38 9.74 -10.34 31.85
CA ASP A 38 10.51 -11.57 32.06
C ASP A 38 10.58 -12.00 33.54
N SER A 39 9.77 -11.40 34.41
CA SER A 39 9.76 -11.60 35.87
C SER A 39 11.07 -11.24 36.58
N SER A 40 11.97 -10.52 35.89
CA SER A 40 13.18 -9.98 36.48
C SER A 40 12.88 -8.74 37.33
N TYR A 41 13.62 -8.58 38.43
CA TYR A 41 13.48 -7.45 39.35
C TYR A 41 14.71 -6.55 39.28
N LYS A 42 14.50 -5.25 39.07
CA LYS A 42 15.54 -4.21 39.19
C LYS A 42 15.16 -3.25 40.30
N ARG A 43 16.10 -2.91 41.17
CA ARG A 43 15.93 -1.80 42.10
C ARG A 43 16.14 -0.49 41.35
N ILE A 44 15.25 0.47 41.56
CA ILE A 44 15.38 1.79 40.95
C ILE A 44 16.45 2.59 41.70
N GLN A 45 17.36 3.19 40.94
CA GLN A 45 18.46 4.02 41.45
C GLN A 45 18.59 5.35 40.69
N ASP A 46 17.85 5.47 39.61
CA ASP A 46 17.94 6.48 38.56
C ASP A 46 16.61 7.25 38.39
N SER A 47 15.77 7.27 39.43
CA SER A 47 14.46 7.93 39.39
C SER A 47 13.57 7.52 38.21
N TYR A 48 13.67 6.25 37.77
CA TYR A 48 12.99 5.66 36.60
C TYR A 48 13.44 6.19 35.22
N ASP A 49 14.50 6.98 35.10
CA ASP A 49 14.93 7.58 33.83
C ASP A 49 15.33 6.55 32.76
N GLU A 50 16.21 5.59 33.08
CA GLU A 50 16.60 4.53 32.15
C GLU A 50 15.41 3.62 31.82
N THR A 51 14.55 3.38 32.81
CA THR A 51 13.38 2.51 32.66
C THR A 51 12.36 3.15 31.70
N LEU A 52 12.05 4.44 31.88
CA LEU A 52 11.15 5.18 31.00
C LEU A 52 11.73 5.34 29.59
N SER A 53 13.02 5.63 29.47
CA SER A 53 13.70 5.70 28.17
C SER A 53 13.57 4.38 27.41
N ARG A 54 13.89 3.25 28.05
CA ARG A 54 13.77 1.92 27.44
C ARG A 54 12.33 1.57 27.09
N LEU A 55 11.39 1.78 28.02
CA LEU A 55 9.97 1.48 27.79
C LEU A 55 9.39 2.38 26.69
N SER A 56 9.78 3.65 26.62
CA SER A 56 9.28 4.57 25.57
C SER A 56 9.63 4.08 24.17
N VAL A 57 10.85 3.55 23.97
CA VAL A 57 11.29 2.97 22.69
C VAL A 57 10.61 1.63 22.43
N GLN A 58 10.56 0.76 23.43
CA GLN A 58 10.01 -0.60 23.29
C GLN A 58 8.49 -0.58 23.09
N CYS A 59 7.78 0.32 23.76
CA CYS A 59 6.32 0.42 23.70
C CYS A 59 5.83 1.29 22.54
N ALA A 60 6.67 2.20 22.04
CA ALA A 60 6.42 2.88 20.76
C ALA A 60 6.56 1.94 19.55
N ASP A 61 7.08 0.72 19.74
CA ASP A 61 7.23 -0.29 18.69
C ASP A 61 5.87 -0.92 18.32
N HIS A 62 5.00 -0.10 17.74
CA HIS A 62 3.79 -0.54 17.04
C HIS A 62 4.11 -1.18 15.68
N SER A 63 5.37 -1.49 15.37
CA SER A 63 5.79 -2.08 14.10
C SER A 63 5.05 -3.38 13.81
N THR A 64 4.76 -4.19 14.82
CA THR A 64 3.99 -5.43 14.66
C THR A 64 2.58 -5.16 14.17
N ILE A 65 1.86 -4.23 14.79
CA ILE A 65 0.51 -3.81 14.39
C ILE A 65 0.54 -3.19 12.99
N PHE A 66 1.51 -2.32 12.73
CA PHE A 66 1.70 -1.68 11.44
C PHE A 66 1.93 -2.71 10.32
N LEU A 67 2.81 -3.69 10.54
CA LEU A 67 3.08 -4.77 9.58
C LEU A 67 1.85 -5.64 9.33
N VAL A 68 1.08 -5.96 10.38
CA VAL A 68 -0.17 -6.71 10.24
C VAL A 68 -1.17 -5.91 9.39
N VAL A 69 -1.40 -4.63 9.70
CA VAL A 69 -2.31 -3.77 8.93
C VAL A 69 -1.83 -3.63 7.47
N LEU A 70 -0.54 -3.43 7.25
CA LEU A 70 0.05 -3.35 5.91
C LEU A 70 -0.16 -4.64 5.12
N SER A 71 0.07 -5.79 5.75
CA SER A 71 -0.11 -7.09 5.08
C SER A 71 -1.58 -7.35 4.72
N VAL A 72 -2.51 -7.08 5.63
CA VAL A 72 -3.96 -7.24 5.38
C VAL A 72 -4.44 -6.29 4.29
N THR A 73 -4.00 -5.04 4.29
CA THR A 73 -4.38 -4.07 3.25
C THR A 73 -3.82 -4.47 1.88
N LEU A 74 -2.57 -4.93 1.80
CA LEU A 74 -2.00 -5.45 0.55
C LEU A 74 -2.75 -6.68 0.03
N LEU A 75 -3.11 -7.62 0.91
CA LEU A 75 -3.91 -8.79 0.53
C LEU A 75 -5.29 -8.38 -0.01
N MET A 76 -5.96 -7.41 0.63
CA MET A 76 -7.24 -6.89 0.15
C MET A 76 -7.12 -6.23 -1.22
N VAL A 77 -6.14 -5.34 -1.39
CA VAL A 77 -5.90 -4.64 -2.66
C VAL A 77 -5.59 -5.62 -3.78
N THR A 78 -4.70 -6.59 -3.55
CA THR A 78 -4.35 -7.60 -4.55
C THR A 78 -5.53 -8.50 -4.91
N THR A 79 -6.35 -8.88 -3.94
CA THR A 79 -7.57 -9.68 -4.18
C THR A 79 -8.58 -8.91 -5.03
N VAL A 80 -8.84 -7.65 -4.70
CA VAL A 80 -9.76 -6.79 -5.46
C VAL A 80 -9.22 -6.53 -6.87
N ALA A 81 -7.94 -6.20 -7.01
CA ALA A 81 -7.29 -6.02 -8.31
C ALA A 81 -7.37 -7.29 -9.16
N GLY A 82 -7.09 -8.46 -8.57
CA GLY A 82 -7.22 -9.75 -9.22
C GLY A 82 -8.65 -10.05 -9.69
N ALA A 83 -9.65 -9.78 -8.84
CA ALA A 83 -11.06 -9.96 -9.19
C ALA A 83 -11.50 -9.04 -10.34
N VAL A 84 -11.09 -7.77 -10.31
CA VAL A 84 -11.35 -6.80 -11.39
C VAL A 84 -10.66 -7.27 -12.68
N MET A 85 -9.39 -7.65 -12.63
CA MET A 85 -8.66 -8.17 -13.79
C MET A 85 -9.33 -9.42 -14.35
N TYR A 86 -9.82 -10.34 -13.51
CA TYR A 86 -10.52 -11.54 -13.95
C TYR A 86 -11.85 -11.20 -14.62
N ARG A 87 -12.65 -10.32 -13.99
CA ARG A 87 -13.96 -9.87 -14.50
C ARG A 87 -13.82 -9.18 -15.86
N PHE A 88 -12.75 -8.40 -16.05
CA PHE A 88 -12.47 -7.66 -17.27
C PHE A 88 -11.43 -8.32 -18.18
N ARG A 89 -11.06 -9.58 -17.95
CA ARG A 89 -9.94 -10.25 -18.66
C ARG A 89 -10.06 -10.18 -20.18
N TRP A 90 -11.29 -10.33 -20.70
CA TRP A 90 -11.57 -10.22 -22.14
C TRP A 90 -11.45 -8.78 -22.65
N ARG A 91 -11.94 -7.80 -21.89
CA ARG A 91 -11.85 -6.37 -22.23
C ARG A 91 -10.39 -5.89 -22.17
N LEU A 92 -9.64 -6.29 -21.15
CA LEU A 92 -8.21 -5.96 -21.02
C LEU A 92 -7.39 -6.55 -22.17
N ARG A 93 -7.63 -7.82 -22.51
CA ARG A 93 -6.97 -8.47 -23.65
C ARG A 93 -7.30 -7.76 -24.96
N TYR A 94 -8.57 -7.40 -25.16
CA TYR A 94 -8.99 -6.64 -26.33
C TYR A 94 -8.31 -5.27 -26.39
N LEU A 95 -8.34 -4.49 -25.31
CA LEU A 95 -7.68 -3.18 -25.23
C LEU A 95 -6.17 -3.28 -25.44
N TYR A 96 -5.52 -4.31 -24.88
CA TYR A 96 -4.10 -4.59 -25.11
C TYR A 96 -3.81 -4.86 -26.59
N TYR A 97 -4.61 -5.71 -27.25
CA TYR A 97 -4.45 -5.96 -28.68
C TYR A 97 -4.68 -4.71 -29.52
N VAL A 98 -5.70 -3.91 -29.21
CA VAL A 98 -5.97 -2.64 -29.91
C VAL A 98 -4.80 -1.67 -29.71
N ALA A 99 -4.32 -1.48 -28.48
CA ALA A 99 -3.17 -0.63 -28.19
C ALA A 99 -1.91 -1.12 -28.92
N TYR A 100 -1.64 -2.43 -28.91
CA TYR A 100 -0.54 -3.04 -29.64
C TYR A 100 -0.66 -2.78 -31.15
N LEU A 101 -1.85 -2.94 -31.72
CA LEU A 101 -2.11 -2.66 -33.13
C LEU A 101 -1.93 -1.17 -33.47
N VAL A 102 -2.35 -0.25 -32.61
CA VAL A 102 -2.15 1.20 -32.80
C VAL A 102 -0.66 1.55 -32.78
N VAL A 103 0.10 1.02 -31.82
CA VAL A 103 1.55 1.24 -31.73
C VAL A 103 2.27 0.63 -32.95
N LYS A 104 1.84 -0.56 -33.38
CA LYS A 104 2.38 -1.24 -34.57
C LYS A 104 1.99 -0.52 -35.87
N LYS A 105 0.77 0.00 -35.98
CA LYS A 105 0.31 0.81 -37.11
C LYS A 105 1.12 2.11 -37.17
N LYS A 106 1.31 2.82 -36.05
CA LYS A 106 2.19 4.00 -35.98
C LYS A 106 3.64 3.74 -36.40
N THR A 107 4.15 2.52 -36.22
CA THR A 107 5.51 2.15 -36.66
C THR A 107 5.55 1.67 -38.12
N LYS A 108 4.47 1.08 -38.66
CA LYS A 108 4.38 0.63 -40.06
C LYS A 108 3.90 1.71 -41.04
N ASP A 109 3.05 2.64 -40.62
CA ASP A 109 2.42 3.63 -41.51
C ASP A 109 3.24 4.87 -41.79
N LYS A 110 4.37 5.08 -41.09
CA LYS A 110 5.29 6.18 -41.41
C LYS A 110 5.82 6.15 -42.86
N GLY A 111 5.55 5.10 -43.64
CA GLY A 111 5.80 5.06 -45.07
C GLY A 111 4.77 4.31 -45.91
N ARG A 112 3.57 3.96 -45.41
CA ARG A 112 2.56 3.21 -46.22
C ARG A 112 1.42 4.09 -46.70
N GLU A 113 0.87 4.96 -45.86
CA GLU A 113 -0.20 5.89 -46.26
C GLU A 113 0.27 6.92 -47.31
N ALA A 114 1.57 7.24 -47.36
CA ALA A 114 2.13 8.16 -48.37
C ALA A 114 2.33 7.54 -49.78
N ASN A 115 2.10 6.23 -49.95
CA ASN A 115 2.46 5.49 -51.18
C ASN A 115 1.26 4.93 -51.96
N PHE A 116 0.02 5.20 -51.55
CA PHE A 116 -1.18 4.80 -52.30
C PHE A 116 -1.85 6.03 -52.89
N LEU A 117 -2.09 6.01 -54.21
CA LEU A 117 -2.73 7.11 -54.93
C LEU A 117 -4.25 7.20 -54.66
N TYR A 118 -4.87 6.09 -54.28
CA TYR A 118 -6.31 5.95 -54.06
C TYR A 118 -6.60 5.25 -52.74
N ASP A 119 -7.63 5.70 -52.03
CA ASP A 119 -8.06 5.13 -50.75
C ASP A 119 -8.82 3.81 -50.90
N VAL A 120 -9.58 3.68 -52.00
CA VAL A 120 -10.41 2.51 -52.32
C VAL A 120 -10.38 2.25 -53.83
N PHE A 121 -10.25 0.99 -54.21
CA PHE A 121 -10.51 0.53 -55.58
C PHE A 121 -11.89 -0.14 -55.63
N ILE A 122 -12.75 0.33 -56.52
CA ILE A 122 -14.08 -0.25 -56.75
C ILE A 122 -13.98 -1.16 -57.97
N ALA A 123 -14.22 -2.46 -57.78
CA ALA A 123 -14.33 -3.43 -58.86
C ALA A 123 -15.81 -3.81 -59.00
N TYR A 124 -16.39 -3.58 -60.17
CA TYR A 124 -17.79 -3.81 -60.47
C TYR A 124 -17.95 -4.58 -61.78
N ALA A 125 -19.08 -5.27 -61.93
CA ALA A 125 -19.46 -5.88 -63.20
C ALA A 125 -19.98 -4.79 -64.15
N SER A 126 -19.78 -4.93 -65.46
CA SER A 126 -20.23 -3.95 -66.45
C SER A 126 -21.73 -3.67 -66.40
N GLU A 127 -22.52 -4.63 -65.94
CA GLU A 127 -23.98 -4.49 -65.78
C GLU A 127 -24.36 -3.50 -64.68
N ASP A 128 -23.49 -3.28 -63.70
CA ASP A 128 -23.74 -2.42 -62.54
C ASP A 128 -23.14 -1.01 -62.72
N GLU A 129 -22.56 -0.70 -63.88
CA GLU A 129 -21.82 0.55 -64.13
C GLU A 129 -22.66 1.81 -63.86
N GLU A 130 -23.92 1.81 -64.31
CA GLU A 130 -24.84 2.95 -64.15
C GLU A 130 -25.09 3.26 -62.67
N PHE A 131 -25.30 2.23 -61.86
CA PHE A 131 -25.46 2.38 -60.41
C PHE A 131 -24.18 2.91 -59.74
N ILE A 132 -23.00 2.43 -60.16
CA ILE A 132 -21.73 2.91 -59.60
C ILE A 132 -21.53 4.39 -59.89
N LEU A 133 -21.78 4.82 -61.12
CA LEU A 133 -21.58 6.20 -61.53
C LEU A 133 -22.59 7.17 -60.89
N GLU A 134 -23.84 6.74 -60.71
CA GLU A 134 -24.90 7.62 -60.19
C GLU A 134 -24.95 7.70 -58.65
N SER A 135 -24.55 6.63 -57.95
CA SER A 135 -24.80 6.51 -56.50
C SER A 135 -23.53 6.43 -55.65
N LEU A 136 -22.43 5.92 -56.20
CA LEU A 136 -21.23 5.58 -55.44
C LEU A 136 -20.03 6.51 -55.71
N LEU A 137 -19.99 7.17 -56.86
CA LEU A 137 -19.05 8.25 -57.10
C LEU A 137 -19.57 9.57 -56.49
N PRO A 138 -18.72 10.35 -55.81
CA PRO A 138 -19.08 11.67 -55.29
C PRO A 138 -19.29 12.72 -56.40
#